data_AF-A0A438HUL9-F1
#
_entry.id   AF-A0A438HUL9-F1
#
_cell.length_a   1.000
_cell.length_b   1.000
_cell.length_c   1.000
_cell.angle_alpha   90.00
_cell.angle_beta   90.00
_cell.angle_gamma   90.00
#
_symmetry.space_group_name_H-M   'P 1'
#
loop_
_entity.id
_entity.type
_entity.pdbx_description
1 polymer ?
#
loop_
_entity_poly.entity_id
_entity_poly.type
_entity_poly.pdbx_seq_one_letter_code
_entity_poly.pdbx_strand_id
1 'polypeptide(L)'
;MLQRLHNLEKLNVRRCSSVKEIFQLEGLDEENQAQRLGRLREIWLRDLPALTHLWKENSKSGLDLQSLESLEVWNCDSLISLVPCSVSFQNLDTLDVWSCSSLRSLISPSVAKSLVKLRKLKIGGSHMMEEVVANEGGEAVDEIAFYKLQHMVLLCLPNLTSFNSGGYIFSFPSLEHMVVEECPKMKIFSPSLMTTPKLERVEVADDEWHWHNDLNTTIHNLFKKTHGMY
;
A
#
# COMPACT_ATOMS: atom_id res chain seq x y z
N MET A 1 20.09 17.63 -3.97
CA MET A 1 19.29 18.73 -4.57
C MET A 1 18.05 19.14 -3.73
N LEU A 2 17.55 18.33 -2.78
CA LEU A 2 16.32 18.60 -2.02
C LEU A 2 16.51 19.22 -0.61
N GLN A 3 17.72 19.66 -0.25
CA GLN A 3 18.08 20.11 1.11
C GLN A 3 17.45 21.45 1.55
N ARG A 4 16.66 22.14 0.70
CA ARG A 4 16.14 23.51 0.98
C ARG A 4 14.62 23.65 0.94
N LEU A 5 13.86 22.57 0.77
CA LEU A 5 12.43 22.63 0.47
C LEU A 5 11.53 22.57 1.72
N HIS A 6 11.68 23.55 2.62
CA HIS A 6 10.93 23.62 3.90
C HIS A 6 9.46 24.05 3.76
N ASN A 7 9.06 24.57 2.59
CA ASN A 7 7.67 24.98 2.30
C ASN A 7 7.00 24.10 1.24
N LEU A 8 7.57 22.93 0.96
CA LEU A 8 7.08 22.10 -0.12
C LEU A 8 5.84 21.32 0.32
N GLU A 9 4.70 21.66 -0.28
CA GLU A 9 3.44 20.95 -0.06
C GLU A 9 3.21 19.84 -1.10
N LYS A 10 3.77 19.98 -2.30
CA LYS A 10 3.56 19.04 -3.40
C LYS A 10 4.89 18.71 -4.06
N LEU A 11 5.22 17.43 -4.12
CA LEU A 11 6.40 16.93 -4.80
C LEU A 11 5.98 16.07 -5.99
N ASN A 12 6.45 16.45 -7.17
CA ASN A 12 6.21 15.71 -8.40
C ASN A 12 7.53 15.43 -9.11
N VAL A 13 7.96 14.16 -9.13
CA VAL A 13 9.19 13.72 -9.77
C VAL A 13 8.82 12.77 -10.90
N ARG A 14 9.19 13.13 -12.13
CA ARG A 14 8.84 12.33 -13.32
C ARG A 14 10.04 12.10 -14.23
N ARG A 15 10.09 10.93 -14.86
CA ARG A 15 11.02 10.59 -15.95
C ARG A 15 12.47 10.85 -15.58
N CYS A 16 12.90 10.28 -14.45
CA CYS A 16 14.26 10.46 -13.95
C CYS A 16 14.94 9.10 -13.76
N SER A 17 15.99 8.85 -14.53
CA SER A 17 16.71 7.58 -14.56
C SER A 17 17.83 7.43 -13.53
N SER A 18 18.18 8.50 -12.81
CA SER A 18 19.32 8.50 -11.88
C SER A 18 18.93 8.53 -10.41
N VAL A 19 17.69 8.90 -10.10
CA VAL A 19 17.23 9.07 -8.71
C VAL A 19 16.98 7.69 -8.11
N LYS A 20 17.79 7.35 -7.11
CA LYS A 20 17.63 6.11 -6.32
C LYS A 20 16.80 6.30 -5.05
N GLU A 21 16.78 7.53 -4.54
CA GLU A 21 16.12 7.92 -3.30
C GLU A 21 15.52 9.32 -3.46
N ILE A 22 14.30 9.53 -2.96
CA ILE A 22 13.68 10.85 -3.00
C ILE A 22 14.23 11.71 -1.88
N PHE A 23 14.22 11.23 -0.63
CA PHE A 23 14.64 12.02 0.52
C PHE A 23 15.91 11.48 1.15
N GLN A 24 17.01 12.21 0.96
CA GLN A 24 18.25 12.01 1.70
C GLN A 24 18.17 12.81 3.00
N LEU A 25 17.86 12.11 4.10
CA LEU A 25 17.77 12.67 5.45
C LEU A 25 19.01 12.36 6.31
N GLU A 26 20.03 11.72 5.74
CA GLU A 26 21.29 11.41 6.44
C GLU A 26 21.90 12.70 7.04
N GLY A 27 22.20 12.67 8.35
CA GLY A 27 22.85 13.77 9.07
C GLY A 27 21.94 14.90 9.57
N LEU A 28 20.62 14.76 9.47
CA LEU A 28 19.66 15.73 10.04
C LEU A 28 19.15 15.26 11.40
N ASP A 29 19.02 16.18 12.36
CA ASP A 29 18.26 15.93 13.59
C ASP A 29 16.75 15.79 13.33
N GLU A 30 16.03 15.24 14.29
CA GLU A 30 14.59 14.95 14.20
C GLU A 30 13.75 16.22 13.93
N GLU A 31 14.12 17.34 14.55
CA GLU A 31 13.40 18.60 14.41
C GLU A 31 13.49 19.13 12.97
N ASN A 32 14.67 19.08 12.36
CA ASN A 32 14.87 19.47 10.98
C ASN A 32 14.17 18.52 10.00
N GLN A 33 14.09 17.22 10.30
CA GLN A 33 13.33 16.27 9.48
C GLN A 33 11.83 16.57 9.54
N ALA A 34 11.28 16.75 10.74
CA ALA A 34 9.88 17.09 10.97
C ALA A 34 9.50 18.43 10.32
N GLN A 35 10.34 19.46 10.43
CA GLN A 35 10.08 20.76 9.79
C GLN A 35 10.09 20.66 8.27
N ARG A 36 10.95 19.82 7.67
CA ARG A 36 11.08 19.68 6.22
C ARG A 36 9.92 18.91 5.59
N LEU A 37 9.44 17.87 6.26
CA LEU A 37 8.41 16.98 5.72
C LEU A 37 7.03 17.27 6.28
N GLY A 38 6.94 18.05 7.36
CA GLY A 38 5.71 18.37 8.07
C GLY A 38 4.69 19.19 7.28
N ARG A 39 5.03 19.70 6.09
CA ARG A 39 4.09 20.39 5.18
C ARG A 39 3.75 19.62 3.91
N LEU A 40 4.42 18.49 3.65
CA LEU A 40 4.27 17.78 2.39
C LEU A 40 2.93 17.02 2.37
N ARG A 41 2.03 17.44 1.48
CA ARG A 41 0.66 16.91 1.36
C ARG A 41 0.53 15.89 0.24
N GLU A 42 1.23 16.09 -0.87
CA GLU A 42 1.07 15.27 -2.07
C GLU A 42 2.43 14.88 -2.67
N ILE A 43 2.64 13.59 -2.91
CA ILE A 43 3.82 13.05 -3.58
C ILE A 43 3.39 12.25 -4.80
N TRP A 44 3.91 12.62 -5.97
CA TRP A 44 3.77 11.87 -7.22
C TRP A 44 5.13 11.50 -7.78
N LEU A 45 5.37 10.20 -7.91
CA LEU A 45 6.60 9.64 -8.45
C LEU A 45 6.24 8.83 -9.69
N ARG A 46 6.75 9.23 -10.86
CA ARG A 46 6.42 8.54 -12.13
C ARG A 46 7.64 8.28 -12.98
N ASP A 47 7.76 7.09 -13.55
CA ASP A 47 8.84 6.73 -14.49
C ASP A 47 10.23 6.95 -13.85
N LEU A 48 10.46 6.33 -12.70
CA LEU A 48 11.72 6.42 -11.94
C LEU A 48 12.39 5.03 -11.87
N PRO A 49 13.01 4.55 -12.96
CA PRO A 49 13.46 3.17 -13.06
C PRO A 49 14.61 2.81 -12.11
N ALA A 50 15.33 3.80 -11.56
CA ALA A 50 16.41 3.58 -10.59
C ALA A 50 15.97 3.76 -9.13
N LEU A 51 14.72 4.19 -8.86
CA LEU A 51 14.23 4.43 -7.52
C LEU A 51 14.11 3.09 -6.77
N THR A 52 14.85 2.94 -5.67
CA THR A 52 14.79 1.72 -4.84
C THR A 52 13.97 1.91 -3.57
N HIS A 53 13.98 3.12 -3.01
CA HIS A 53 13.21 3.51 -1.83
C HIS A 53 12.82 4.98 -1.91
N LEU A 54 11.70 5.38 -1.31
CA LEU A 54 11.37 6.79 -1.17
C LEU A 54 12.19 7.43 -0.04
N TRP A 55 12.35 6.69 1.06
CA TRP A 55 13.15 7.03 2.23
C TRP A 55 14.04 5.85 2.62
N LYS A 56 15.26 6.17 3.03
CA LYS A 56 16.17 5.23 3.66
C LYS A 56 16.12 5.42 5.18
N GLU A 57 16.09 4.33 5.93
CA GLU A 57 16.03 4.37 7.39
C GLU A 57 17.34 4.87 7.97
N ASN A 58 17.31 6.07 8.57
CA ASN A 58 18.52 6.79 8.96
C ASN A 58 18.55 7.18 10.46
N SER A 59 17.53 6.85 11.25
CA SER A 59 17.44 7.19 12.69
C SER A 59 16.67 6.14 13.49
N LYS A 60 16.94 6.08 14.81
CA LYS A 60 16.23 5.21 15.77
C LYS A 60 14.80 5.68 16.06
N SER A 61 14.51 6.93 15.76
CA SER A 61 13.22 7.60 15.88
C SER A 61 12.55 7.60 14.51
N GLY A 62 11.32 7.07 14.48
CA GLY A 62 10.53 7.00 13.27
C GLY A 62 10.16 8.36 12.69
N LEU A 63 9.79 8.36 11.41
CA LEU A 63 9.39 9.56 10.67
C LEU A 63 7.87 9.66 10.66
N ASP A 64 7.35 10.77 11.16
CA ASP A 64 5.92 11.04 11.11
C ASP A 64 5.58 11.99 9.96
N LEU A 65 4.88 11.48 8.95
CA LEU A 65 4.43 12.23 7.78
C LEU A 65 2.99 12.70 7.98
N GLN A 66 2.76 13.43 9.08
CA GLN A 66 1.43 13.83 9.51
C GLN A 66 0.68 14.64 8.46
N SER A 67 1.33 15.41 7.60
CA SER A 67 0.63 16.25 6.61
C SER A 67 0.34 15.54 5.29
N LEU A 68 0.92 14.36 5.05
CA LEU A 68 0.80 13.68 3.77
C LEU A 68 -0.61 13.12 3.59
N GLU A 69 -1.28 13.55 2.53
CA GLU A 69 -2.65 13.19 2.17
C GLU A 69 -2.69 12.25 0.97
N SER A 70 -1.73 12.38 0.04
CA SER A 70 -1.68 11.54 -1.17
C SER A 70 -0.26 11.10 -1.49
N LEU A 71 -0.10 9.79 -1.74
CA LEU A 71 1.13 9.19 -2.21
C LEU A 71 0.84 8.31 -3.43
N GLU A 72 1.33 8.73 -4.59
CA GLU A 72 1.21 7.99 -5.84
C GLU A 72 2.58 7.63 -6.42
N VAL A 73 2.80 6.35 -6.71
CA VAL A 73 4.07 5.82 -7.26
C VAL A 73 3.81 4.94 -8.47
N TRP A 74 4.27 5.36 -9.65
CA TRP A 74 3.93 4.75 -10.94
C TRP A 74 5.21 4.45 -11.73
N ASN A 75 5.31 3.28 -12.35
CA ASN A 75 6.45 2.90 -13.20
C ASN A 75 7.81 3.08 -12.50
N CYS A 76 7.96 2.50 -11.31
CA CYS A 76 9.18 2.55 -10.51
C CYS A 76 9.70 1.12 -10.30
N ASP A 77 10.20 0.50 -11.37
CA ASP A 77 10.44 -0.94 -11.42
C ASP A 77 11.48 -1.47 -10.42
N SER A 78 12.44 -0.64 -10.02
CA SER A 78 13.47 -1.00 -9.03
C SER A 78 13.03 -0.78 -7.57
N LEU A 79 11.80 -0.31 -7.34
CA LEU A 79 11.30 -0.01 -6.00
C LEU A 79 11.14 -1.32 -5.22
N ILE A 80 11.91 -1.48 -4.15
CA ILE A 80 11.89 -2.69 -3.31
C ILE A 80 11.14 -2.52 -1.99
N SER A 81 10.98 -1.27 -1.55
CA SER A 81 10.15 -0.91 -0.40
C SER A 81 9.63 0.51 -0.60
N LEU A 82 8.36 0.75 -0.25
CA LEU A 82 7.78 2.08 -0.31
C LEU A 82 8.41 2.98 0.75
N VAL A 83 8.31 2.57 2.03
CA VAL A 83 8.82 3.29 3.19
C VAL A 83 9.35 2.33 4.26
N PRO A 84 10.31 2.75 5.11
CA PRO A 84 10.70 2.01 6.31
C PRO A 84 9.53 1.77 7.28
N CYS A 85 9.62 0.72 8.11
CA CYS A 85 8.57 0.36 9.07
C CYS A 85 8.35 1.40 10.18
N SER A 86 9.34 2.27 10.38
CA SER A 86 9.34 3.38 11.33
C SER A 86 8.62 4.63 10.81
N VAL A 87 8.16 4.62 9.55
CA VAL A 87 7.34 5.71 9.00
C VAL A 87 5.88 5.57 9.43
N SER A 88 5.22 6.68 9.76
CA SER A 88 3.78 6.71 10.03
C SER A 88 3.06 7.79 9.21
N PHE A 89 1.80 7.50 8.84
CA PHE A 89 0.98 8.29 7.93
C PHE A 89 -0.36 8.67 8.58
N GLN A 90 -0.41 9.75 9.37
CA GLN A 90 -1.61 10.09 10.16
C GLN A 90 -2.77 10.70 9.34
N ASN A 91 -2.48 11.28 8.17
CA ASN A 91 -3.49 11.94 7.33
C ASN A 91 -3.58 11.40 5.90
N LEU A 92 -2.91 10.29 5.58
CA LEU A 92 -2.91 9.76 4.23
C LEU A 92 -4.32 9.29 3.87
N ASP A 93 -4.88 9.87 2.81
CA ASP A 93 -6.20 9.61 2.27
C ASP A 93 -6.13 8.65 1.07
N THR A 94 -5.11 8.83 0.22
CA THR A 94 -4.92 8.05 -1.01
C THR A 94 -3.51 7.47 -1.08
N LEU A 95 -3.43 6.16 -1.29
CA LEU A 95 -2.21 5.43 -1.62
C LEU A 95 -2.41 4.68 -2.94
N ASP A 96 -1.63 5.04 -3.96
CA ASP A 96 -1.82 4.57 -5.34
C ASP A 96 -0.49 4.11 -5.95
N VAL A 97 -0.30 2.80 -6.13
CA VAL A 97 0.98 2.21 -6.56
C VAL A 97 0.81 1.31 -7.78
N TRP A 98 1.39 1.73 -8.91
CA TRP A 98 1.30 1.01 -10.18
C TRP A 98 2.66 0.68 -10.76
N SER A 99 2.76 -0.50 -11.36
CA SER A 99 3.92 -0.92 -12.14
C SER A 99 5.24 -0.73 -11.37
N CYS A 100 5.27 -1.26 -10.15
CA CYS A 100 6.44 -1.27 -9.27
C CYS A 100 6.96 -2.71 -9.17
N SER A 101 7.60 -3.15 -10.24
CA SER A 101 7.96 -4.53 -10.52
C SER A 101 8.73 -5.29 -9.43
N SER A 102 9.68 -4.65 -8.75
CA SER A 102 10.52 -5.30 -7.72
C SER A 102 9.90 -5.33 -6.32
N LEU A 103 8.72 -4.71 -6.14
CA LEU A 103 8.08 -4.56 -4.84
C LEU A 103 7.40 -5.88 -4.43
N ARG A 104 7.91 -6.52 -3.38
CA ARG A 104 7.35 -7.79 -2.86
C ARG A 104 6.19 -7.59 -1.89
N SER A 105 6.26 -6.52 -1.11
CA SER A 105 5.23 -6.07 -0.18
C SER A 105 5.11 -4.56 -0.23
N LEU A 106 3.90 -4.02 -0.10
CA LEU A 106 3.69 -2.57 -0.18
C LEU A 106 4.17 -1.85 1.10
N ILE A 107 3.76 -2.35 2.27
CA ILE A 107 3.99 -1.72 3.57
C ILE A 107 4.18 -2.77 4.67
N SER A 108 4.79 -2.37 5.79
CA SER A 108 4.84 -3.20 7.01
C SER A 108 3.55 -3.11 7.83
N PRO A 109 3.33 -4.04 8.78
CA PRO A 109 2.23 -3.94 9.75
C PRO A 109 2.22 -2.63 10.55
N SER A 110 3.39 -2.12 10.94
CA SER A 110 3.52 -0.86 11.67
C SER A 110 3.05 0.34 10.83
N VAL A 111 3.42 0.39 9.56
CA VAL A 111 2.94 1.42 8.63
C VAL A 111 1.43 1.26 8.42
N ALA A 112 0.93 0.04 8.24
CA ALA A 112 -0.49 -0.26 8.08
C ALA A 112 -1.32 0.23 9.28
N LYS A 113 -0.85 0.03 10.52
CA LYS A 113 -1.49 0.54 11.75
C LYS A 113 -1.64 2.07 11.77
N SER A 114 -0.78 2.80 11.07
CA SER A 114 -0.86 4.26 11.00
C SER A 114 -1.89 4.79 10.00
N LEU A 115 -2.36 3.98 9.06
CA LEU A 115 -3.24 4.37 7.94
C LEU A 115 -4.71 4.57 8.33
N VAL A 116 -4.97 5.18 9.49
CA VAL A 116 -6.30 5.33 10.08
C VAL A 116 -7.25 6.26 9.31
N LYS A 117 -6.71 7.10 8.41
CA LYS A 117 -7.50 8.00 7.56
C LYS A 117 -7.57 7.59 6.08
N LEU A 118 -6.90 6.50 5.70
CA LEU A 118 -6.84 6.05 4.32
C LEU A 118 -8.23 5.72 3.80
N ARG A 119 -8.62 6.32 2.67
CA ARG A 119 -9.89 6.10 1.97
C ARG A 119 -9.74 5.28 0.71
N LYS A 120 -8.60 5.41 0.03
CA LYS A 120 -8.34 4.76 -1.26
C LYS A 120 -7.00 4.05 -1.24
N LEU A 121 -7.04 2.75 -1.48
CA LEU A 121 -5.86 1.93 -1.71
C LEU A 121 -5.95 1.33 -3.11
N LYS A 122 -4.98 1.64 -3.96
CA LYS A 122 -4.91 1.11 -5.32
C LYS A 122 -3.54 0.55 -5.58
N ILE A 123 -3.52 -0.67 -6.09
CA ILE A 123 -2.29 -1.38 -6.42
C ILE A 123 -2.50 -2.10 -7.74
N GLY A 124 -1.57 -1.93 -8.69
CA GLY A 124 -1.62 -2.76 -9.87
C GLY A 124 -0.36 -2.88 -10.70
N GLY A 125 -0.36 -3.86 -11.61
CA GLY A 125 0.73 -4.10 -12.56
C GLY A 125 2.10 -4.42 -11.91
N SER A 126 2.14 -4.82 -10.65
CA SER A 126 3.37 -5.07 -9.88
C SER A 126 3.64 -6.57 -9.78
N HIS A 127 4.63 -7.05 -10.55
CA HIS A 127 4.76 -8.48 -10.82
C HIS A 127 5.38 -9.30 -9.68
N MET A 128 6.32 -8.78 -8.89
CA MET A 128 6.92 -9.52 -7.76
C MET A 128 6.12 -9.43 -6.46
N MET A 129 4.99 -8.71 -6.44
CA MET A 129 4.22 -8.52 -5.22
C MET A 129 3.60 -9.85 -4.79
N GLU A 130 3.89 -10.26 -3.56
CA GLU A 130 3.44 -11.53 -2.95
C GLU A 130 2.34 -11.27 -1.90
N GLU A 131 2.42 -10.15 -1.19
CA GLU A 131 1.42 -9.67 -0.23
C GLU A 131 1.34 -8.13 -0.20
N VAL A 132 0.25 -7.56 0.32
CA VAL A 132 0.11 -6.09 0.43
C VAL A 132 0.78 -5.59 1.70
N VAL A 133 0.44 -6.19 2.84
CA VAL A 133 1.08 -5.93 4.13
C VAL A 133 2.06 -7.06 4.41
N ALA A 134 3.33 -6.73 4.67
CA ALA A 134 4.38 -7.70 4.93
C ALA A 134 4.09 -8.54 6.18
N ASN A 135 4.47 -9.82 6.14
CA ASN A 135 4.42 -10.69 7.31
C ASN A 135 5.74 -10.62 8.10
N GLU A 136 5.70 -9.90 9.22
CA GLU A 136 6.84 -9.73 10.14
C GLU A 136 6.76 -10.64 11.38
N GLY A 137 5.97 -11.73 11.32
CA GLY A 137 5.88 -12.71 12.42
C GLY A 137 5.01 -12.29 13.60
N GLY A 138 4.02 -11.42 13.37
CA GLY A 138 3.08 -10.96 14.40
C GLY A 138 2.22 -12.07 15.03
N GLU A 139 1.85 -11.88 16.29
CA GLU A 139 0.94 -12.77 17.02
C GLU A 139 -0.50 -12.61 16.54
N ALA A 140 -1.29 -13.68 16.66
CA ALA A 140 -2.66 -13.78 16.13
C ALA A 140 -3.71 -12.86 16.78
N VAL A 141 -3.30 -11.92 17.64
CA VAL A 141 -4.14 -11.01 18.42
C VAL A 141 -3.97 -9.54 18.05
N ASP A 142 -2.97 -9.21 17.24
CA ASP A 142 -2.77 -7.82 16.82
C ASP A 142 -3.78 -7.43 15.73
N GLU A 143 -4.68 -6.50 16.07
CA GLU A 143 -5.64 -5.93 15.13
C GLU A 143 -5.02 -4.77 14.32
N ILE A 144 -5.29 -4.78 13.01
CA ILE A 144 -5.00 -3.69 12.08
C ILE A 144 -6.32 -3.25 11.44
N ALA A 145 -6.76 -2.04 11.77
CA ALA A 145 -8.05 -1.51 11.34
C ALA A 145 -7.89 -0.35 10.35
N PHE A 146 -8.46 -0.52 9.16
CA PHE A 146 -8.56 0.49 8.11
C PHE A 146 -9.92 1.20 8.20
N TYR A 147 -10.09 2.05 9.22
CA TYR A 147 -11.39 2.61 9.60
C TYR A 147 -12.13 3.38 8.51
N LYS A 148 -11.40 4.06 7.64
CA LYS A 148 -11.96 4.94 6.60
C LYS A 148 -11.79 4.41 5.19
N LEU A 149 -11.22 3.22 5.01
CA LEU A 149 -10.95 2.69 3.68
C LEU A 149 -12.28 2.35 3.02
N GLN A 150 -12.60 3.03 1.92
CA GLN A 150 -13.87 2.90 1.20
C GLN A 150 -13.67 2.18 -0.13
N HIS A 151 -12.49 2.37 -0.75
CA HIS A 151 -12.18 1.81 -2.06
C HIS A 151 -10.84 1.08 -2.04
N MET A 152 -10.85 -0.20 -2.39
CA MET A 152 -9.66 -1.03 -2.57
C MET A 152 -9.61 -1.58 -3.99
N VAL A 153 -8.48 -1.43 -4.68
CA VAL A 153 -8.26 -1.97 -6.03
C VAL A 153 -6.95 -2.76 -6.04
N LEU A 154 -7.04 -4.02 -6.47
CA LEU A 154 -5.92 -4.92 -6.68
C LEU A 154 -6.02 -5.45 -8.13
N LEU A 155 -5.18 -4.95 -9.04
CA LEU A 155 -5.30 -5.23 -10.47
C LEU A 155 -3.98 -5.74 -11.09
N CYS A 156 -4.03 -6.80 -11.89
CA CYS A 156 -2.85 -7.32 -12.61
C CYS A 156 -1.67 -7.62 -11.67
N LEU A 157 -1.89 -8.40 -10.62
CA LEU A 157 -0.88 -8.80 -9.62
C LEU A 157 -0.63 -10.31 -9.68
N PRO A 158 0.17 -10.80 -10.65
CA PRO A 158 0.27 -12.23 -10.97
C PRO A 158 0.86 -13.11 -9.85
N ASN A 159 1.63 -12.53 -8.93
CA ASN A 159 2.23 -13.24 -7.80
C ASN A 159 1.55 -12.99 -6.45
N LEU A 160 0.52 -12.14 -6.39
CA LEU A 160 -0.16 -11.82 -5.13
C LEU A 160 -0.86 -13.07 -4.59
N THR A 161 -0.53 -13.46 -3.37
CA THR A 161 -1.07 -14.67 -2.72
C THR A 161 -2.17 -14.36 -1.71
N SER A 162 -2.04 -13.24 -0.99
CA SER A 162 -3.01 -12.72 -0.03
C SER A 162 -2.73 -11.23 0.25
N PHE A 163 -3.62 -10.57 1.00
CA PHE A 163 -3.38 -9.21 1.51
C PHE A 163 -2.30 -9.22 2.59
N ASN A 164 -2.29 -10.23 3.45
CA ASN A 164 -1.25 -10.54 4.42
C ASN A 164 -1.24 -12.05 4.65
N SER A 165 -0.05 -12.63 4.80
CA SER A 165 0.11 -14.07 5.09
C SER A 165 0.31 -14.39 6.58
N GLY A 166 0.38 -13.37 7.42
CA GLY A 166 0.63 -13.46 8.87
C GLY A 166 -0.64 -13.63 9.71
N GLY A 167 -0.47 -13.58 11.04
CA GLY A 167 -1.54 -13.79 12.02
C GLY A 167 -2.41 -12.57 12.32
N TYR A 168 -2.17 -11.40 11.74
CA TYR A 168 -2.88 -10.16 12.07
C TYR A 168 -4.37 -10.23 11.78
N ILE A 169 -5.19 -9.71 12.70
CA ILE A 169 -6.63 -9.55 12.50
C ILE A 169 -6.86 -8.26 11.72
N PHE A 170 -7.58 -8.31 10.60
CA PHE A 170 -7.84 -7.13 9.78
C PHE A 170 -9.30 -6.68 9.88
N SER A 171 -9.50 -5.37 10.04
CA SER A 171 -10.82 -4.76 10.12
C SER A 171 -10.99 -3.68 9.06
N PHE A 172 -12.04 -3.78 8.25
CA PHE A 172 -12.38 -2.80 7.20
C PHE A 172 -13.84 -2.32 7.36
N PRO A 173 -14.15 -1.55 8.41
CA PRO A 173 -15.52 -1.21 8.80
C PRO A 173 -16.24 -0.26 7.83
N SER A 174 -15.51 0.39 6.92
CA SER A 174 -16.06 1.33 5.94
C SER A 174 -15.80 0.94 4.49
N LEU A 175 -15.30 -0.28 4.24
CA LEU A 175 -15.01 -0.70 2.87
C LEU A 175 -16.31 -0.95 2.12
N GLU A 176 -16.55 -0.15 1.08
CA GLU A 176 -17.79 -0.16 0.29
C GLU A 176 -17.55 -0.84 -1.06
N HIS A 177 -16.38 -0.58 -1.67
CA HIS A 177 -16.02 -1.05 -3.00
C HIS A 177 -14.66 -1.73 -3.00
N MET A 178 -14.63 -2.94 -3.56
CA MET A 178 -13.40 -3.68 -3.76
C MET A 178 -13.34 -4.25 -5.18
N VAL A 179 -12.21 -4.04 -5.85
CA VAL A 179 -11.93 -4.61 -7.18
C VAL A 179 -10.73 -5.53 -7.06
N VAL A 180 -10.88 -6.78 -7.48
CA VAL A 180 -9.76 -7.74 -7.59
C VAL A 180 -9.81 -8.42 -8.93
N GLU A 181 -8.80 -8.18 -9.75
CA GLU A 181 -8.78 -8.63 -11.13
C GLU A 181 -7.36 -8.96 -11.57
N GLU A 182 -7.22 -10.02 -12.37
CA GLU A 182 -5.90 -10.53 -12.83
C GLU A 182 -4.89 -10.82 -11.69
N CYS A 183 -5.38 -11.39 -10.57
CA CYS A 183 -4.56 -11.82 -9.43
C CYS A 183 -4.59 -13.36 -9.24
N PRO A 184 -4.17 -14.17 -10.23
CA PRO A 184 -4.44 -15.62 -10.31
C PRO A 184 -3.94 -16.47 -9.14
N LYS A 185 -2.92 -16.02 -8.39
CA LYS A 185 -2.39 -16.75 -7.22
C LYS A 185 -3.11 -16.43 -5.92
N MET A 186 -3.97 -15.41 -5.89
CA MET A 186 -4.65 -14.96 -4.69
C MET A 186 -5.81 -15.92 -4.38
N LYS A 187 -5.65 -16.79 -3.37
CA LYS A 187 -6.67 -17.79 -3.02
C LYS A 187 -7.55 -17.36 -1.85
N ILE A 188 -6.97 -16.56 -0.97
CA ILE A 188 -7.62 -16.00 0.22
C ILE A 188 -7.18 -14.54 0.34
N PHE A 189 -7.95 -13.73 1.05
CA PHE A 189 -7.56 -12.38 1.41
C PHE A 189 -6.61 -12.37 2.60
N SER A 190 -6.93 -13.07 3.69
CA SER A 190 -6.08 -13.23 4.87
C SER A 190 -6.42 -14.53 5.59
N PRO A 191 -5.45 -15.27 6.17
CA PRO A 191 -5.75 -16.48 6.94
C PRO A 191 -6.47 -16.18 8.27
N SER A 192 -6.34 -14.96 8.80
CA SER A 192 -6.90 -14.54 10.08
C SER A 192 -8.34 -14.02 9.96
N LEU A 193 -9.01 -13.86 11.10
CA LEU A 193 -10.36 -13.30 11.17
C LEU A 193 -10.40 -11.88 10.58
N MET A 194 -11.46 -11.59 9.84
CA MET A 194 -11.70 -10.27 9.28
C MET A 194 -13.12 -9.80 9.56
N THR A 195 -13.31 -8.49 9.66
CA THR A 195 -14.64 -7.88 9.71
C THR A 195 -14.81 -6.82 8.61
N THR A 196 -15.81 -7.01 7.76
CA THR A 196 -16.12 -6.14 6.61
C THR A 196 -17.63 -5.81 6.57
N PRO A 197 -18.19 -5.22 7.64
CA PRO A 197 -19.64 -5.11 7.85
C PRO A 197 -20.39 -4.27 6.81
N LYS A 198 -19.69 -3.39 6.09
CA LYS A 198 -20.28 -2.51 5.06
C LYS A 198 -19.89 -2.89 3.64
N LEU A 199 -19.19 -4.02 3.44
CA LEU A 199 -18.77 -4.41 2.11
C LEU A 199 -19.97 -4.85 1.31
N GLU A 200 -20.46 -3.94 0.47
CA GLU A 200 -21.63 -4.16 -0.36
C GLU A 200 -21.27 -4.89 -1.66
N ARG A 201 -20.05 -4.66 -2.18
CA ARG A 201 -19.67 -5.07 -3.55
C ARG A 201 -18.20 -5.49 -3.66
N VAL A 202 -17.99 -6.61 -4.35
CA VAL A 202 -16.67 -7.01 -4.88
C VAL A 202 -16.85 -7.18 -6.38
N GLU A 203 -16.17 -6.35 -7.16
CA GLU A 203 -16.23 -6.32 -8.62
C GLU A 203 -15.06 -7.12 -9.22
N VAL A 204 -15.38 -7.89 -10.26
CA VAL A 204 -14.43 -8.55 -11.16
C VAL A 204 -14.86 -8.21 -12.58
N ALA A 205 -13.88 -8.00 -13.46
CA ALA A 205 -13.93 -7.49 -14.85
C ALA A 205 -15.17 -7.72 -15.74
N ASP A 206 -16.07 -8.65 -15.43
CA ASP A 206 -17.24 -9.03 -16.24
C ASP A 206 -18.59 -8.62 -15.62
N ASP A 207 -18.67 -7.46 -14.95
CA ASP A 207 -19.92 -6.86 -14.42
C ASP A 207 -20.76 -7.75 -13.47
N GLU A 208 -20.26 -8.92 -13.08
CA GLU A 208 -20.95 -9.84 -12.17
C GLU A 208 -20.50 -9.65 -10.71
N TRP A 209 -21.50 -9.49 -9.85
CA TRP A 209 -21.33 -9.19 -8.44
C TRP A 209 -21.10 -10.50 -7.70
N HIS A 210 -20.00 -10.60 -6.96
CA HIS A 210 -19.58 -11.87 -6.37
C HIS A 210 -19.45 -11.81 -4.85
N TRP A 211 -20.35 -11.13 -4.14
CA TRP A 211 -20.32 -11.13 -2.68
C TRP A 211 -20.88 -12.43 -2.07
N HIS A 212 -20.07 -13.12 -1.26
CA HIS A 212 -20.44 -14.38 -0.60
C HIS A 212 -20.37 -14.29 0.94
N ASN A 213 -20.90 -13.22 1.54
CA ASN A 213 -20.96 -12.94 2.99
C ASN A 213 -19.60 -12.78 3.71
N ASP A 214 -18.53 -13.40 3.21
CA ASP A 214 -17.16 -13.33 3.69
C ASP A 214 -16.19 -13.09 2.52
N LEU A 215 -15.14 -12.31 2.78
CA LEU A 215 -14.20 -11.88 1.75
C LEU A 215 -13.28 -13.02 1.27
N ASN A 216 -12.85 -13.92 2.16
CA ASN A 216 -12.04 -15.08 1.76
C ASN A 216 -12.82 -16.01 0.83
N THR A 217 -14.08 -16.29 1.18
CA THR A 217 -14.97 -17.12 0.36
C THR A 217 -15.23 -16.47 -1.00
N THR A 218 -15.44 -15.15 -1.01
CA THR A 218 -15.58 -14.37 -2.24
C THR A 218 -14.36 -14.53 -3.12
N ILE A 219 -13.16 -14.19 -2.63
CA ILE A 219 -11.89 -14.30 -3.37
C ILE A 219 -11.64 -15.72 -3.89
N HIS A 220 -11.84 -16.74 -3.05
CA HIS A 220 -11.66 -18.14 -3.44
C HIS A 220 -12.59 -18.54 -4.60
N ASN A 221 -13.84 -18.06 -4.60
CA ASN A 221 -14.79 -18.35 -5.67
C ASN A 221 -14.46 -17.59 -6.96
N LEU A 222 -13.91 -16.38 -6.89
CA LEU A 222 -13.46 -15.61 -8.06
C LEU A 222 -12.44 -16.40 -8.88
N PHE A 223 -11.43 -16.95 -8.21
CA PHE A 223 -10.35 -17.65 -8.90
C PHE A 223 -10.63 -19.12 -9.21
N LYS A 224 -11.70 -19.71 -8.64
CA LYS A 224 -12.21 -21.01 -9.08
C LYS A 224 -12.96 -20.95 -10.41
N LYS A 225 -13.76 -19.92 -10.63
CA LYS A 225 -14.55 -19.76 -11.88
C LYS A 225 -13.66 -19.50 -13.08
N THR A 226 -12.59 -18.73 -12.93
CA THR A 226 -11.65 -18.39 -14.02
C THR A 226 -10.82 -19.59 -14.52
N HIS A 227 -10.70 -20.66 -13.74
CA HIS A 227 -9.99 -21.89 -14.13
C HIS A 227 -10.92 -23.03 -14.54
N GLY A 228 -12.24 -22.81 -14.56
CA GLY A 228 -13.25 -23.83 -14.90
C GLY A 228 -13.75 -23.80 -16.35
N MET A 229 -13.18 -22.95 -17.21
CA MET A 229 -13.54 -22.84 -18.63
C MET A 229 -12.42 -23.33 -19.54
N TYR A 230 -12.12 -24.63 -19.55
CA TYR A 230 -11.54 -25.39 -20.68
C TYR A 230 -11.88 -26.87 -20.55
#